data_AF-A0A942Z2M7-F1
#
_entry.id   AF-A0A942Z2M7-F1
#
_cell.length_a   1.000
_cell.length_b   1.000
_cell.length_c   1.000
_cell.angle_alpha   90.00
_cell.angle_beta   90.00
_cell.angle_gamma   90.00
#
_symmetry.space_group_name_H-M   'P 1'
#
loop_
_entity.id
_entity.type
_entity.pdbx_description
1 polymer ?
#
loop_
_entity_poly.entity_id
_entity_poly.type
_entity_poly.pdbx_seq_one_letter_code
_entity_poly.pdbx_strand_id
1 'polypeptide(L)' 'MKKYLVIRILVVFIYIAVLWYGLSRRTDLGYIVIIIGLLAGMIINYINYRVNFKGKFDQKNEKK' A
#
# COMPACT_ATOMS: atom_id res chain seq x y z
N MET A 1 12.78 11.32 6.16
CA MET A 1 12.12 11.16 4.85
C MET A 1 12.59 9.95 4.01
N LYS A 2 13.84 9.46 4.10
CA LYS A 2 14.34 8.36 3.26
C LYS A 2 13.70 6.97 3.51
N LYS A 3 13.35 6.64 4.77
CA LYS A 3 12.78 5.33 5.16
C LYS A 3 11.42 5.05 4.50
N TYR A 4 10.58 6.08 4.33
CA TYR A 4 9.28 5.95 3.67
C TYR A 4 9.39 5.59 2.18
N LEU A 5 10.45 6.03 1.51
CA LEU A 5 10.66 5.79 0.09
C LEU A 5 11.00 4.31 -0.16
N VAL A 6 11.85 3.73 0.68
CA VAL A 6 12.21 2.30 0.64
C VAL A 6 10.98 1.43 0.91
N ILE A 7 10.20 1.74 1.94
CA ILE A 7 8.96 1.00 2.26
C ILE A 7 7.97 1.08 1.10
N ARG A 8 7.83 2.24 0.45
CA ARG A 8 6.92 2.43 -0.70
C ARG A 8 7.34 1.58 -1.90
N ILE A 9 8.64 1.54 -2.21
CA ILE A 9 9.18 0.71 -3.28
C ILE A 9 8.94 -0.78 -2.99
N LEU A 10 9.18 -1.21 -1.74
CA LEU A 10 8.99 -2.59 -1.33
C LEU A 10 7.53 -3.05 -1.47
N VAL A 11 6.58 -2.18 -1.07
CA VAL A 11 5.14 -2.44 -1.24
C VAL A 11 4.75 -2.56 -2.72
N VAL A 12 5.32 -1.73 -3.59
CA VAL A 12 5.07 -1.80 -5.04
C VAL A 12 5.58 -3.12 -5.63
N PHE A 13 6.78 -3.57 -5.24
CA PHE A 13 7.31 -4.86 -5.68
C PHE A 13 6.45 -6.04 -5.23
N ILE A 14 5.95 -6.01 -3.99
CA ILE A 14 5.01 -7.02 -3.48
C ILE A 14 3.73 -7.04 -4.31
N TYR A 15 3.21 -5.87 -4.69
CA TYR A 15 2.01 -5.77 -5.51
C TYR A 15 2.18 -6.41 -6.89
N ILE A 16 3.32 -6.14 -7.53
CA ILE A 16 3.67 -6.73 -8.84
C ILE A 16 3.81 -8.25 -8.72
N ALA A 17 4.47 -8.75 -7.66
CA ALA A 17 4.64 -10.18 -7.44
C ALA A 17 3.29 -10.90 -7.22
N VAL A 18 2.38 -10.29 -6.45
CA VAL A 18 1.02 -10.82 -6.21
C VAL A 18 0.21 -10.88 -7.50
N LEU A 19 0.23 -9.81 -8.30
CA LEU A 19 -0.45 -9.79 -9.60
C LEU A 19 0.13 -10.83 -10.56
N TRP A 20 1.46 -10.91 -10.65
CA TRP A 20 2.15 -11.87 -11.51
C TRP A 20 1.82 -13.32 -11.12
N TYR A 21 1.83 -13.63 -9.82
CA TYR A 21 1.51 -14.95 -9.31
C TYR A 21 0.06 -15.34 -9.60
N GLY A 22 -0.89 -14.43 -9.36
CA GLY A 22 -2.31 -14.68 -9.65
C GLY A 22 -2.58 -14.89 -11.14
N LEU A 23 -1.97 -14.08 -12.01
CA LEU A 23 -2.06 -14.23 -13.47
C LEU A 23 -1.40 -15.52 -13.99
N SER A 24 -0.27 -15.92 -13.41
CA SER A 24 0.49 -17.09 -13.85
C SER A 24 -0.17 -18.40 -13.45
N ARG A 25 -0.79 -18.46 -12.26
CA ARG A 25 -1.38 -19.70 -11.75
C ARG A 25 -2.81 -19.97 -12.22
N ARG A 26 -3.59 -18.95 -12.64
CA ARG A 26 -5.02 -19.04 -13.07
C ARG A 26 -5.87 -20.09 -12.31
N THR A 27 -5.60 -20.28 -11.04
CA THR A 27 -6.28 -21.22 -10.14
C THR A 27 -7.02 -20.41 -9.09
N ASP A 28 -8.02 -21.00 -8.43
CA ASP A 28 -8.80 -20.31 -7.39
C ASP A 28 -7.91 -19.68 -6.31
N LEU A 29 -6.80 -20.34 -5.97
CA LEU A 29 -5.76 -19.81 -5.08
C LEU A 29 -5.08 -18.54 -5.61
N GLY A 30 -4.85 -18.43 -6.92
CA GLY A 30 -4.28 -17.23 -7.54
C GLY A 30 -5.22 -16.03 -7.44
N TYR A 31 -6.53 -16.24 -7.64
CA TYR A 31 -7.54 -15.19 -7.50
C TYR A 31 -7.71 -14.75 -6.04
N ILE A 32 -7.69 -15.69 -5.08
CA ILE A 32 -7.73 -15.38 -3.64
C ILE A 32 -6.55 -14.48 -3.25
N VAL A 33 -5.35 -14.80 -3.74
CA VAL A 33 -4.14 -14.01 -3.45
C VAL A 33 -4.23 -12.59 -4.03
N ILE A 34 -4.81 -12.41 -5.21
CA ILE A 34 -5.08 -11.07 -5.78
C ILE A 34 -6.04 -10.29 -4.88
N ILE A 35 -7.16 -10.90 -4.47
CA ILE A 35 -8.18 -10.23 -3.63
C ILE A 35 -7.58 -9.81 -2.28
N ILE A 36 -6.83 -10.70 -1.62
CA ILE A 36 -6.18 -10.40 -0.34
C ILE A 36 -5.11 -9.31 -0.51
N GLY A 37 -4.31 -9.36 -1.59
CA GLY A 37 -3.31 -8.33 -1.89
C GLY A 37 -3.93 -6.96 -2.13
N LEU A 38 -5.08 -6.91 -2.78
CA LEU A 38 -5.83 -5.68 -3.05
C LEU A 38 -6.39 -5.07 -1.75
N LEU A 39 -7.00 -5.90 -0.89
CA LEU A 39 -7.47 -5.51 0.44
C LEU A 39 -6.33 -4.99 1.33
N ALA A 40 -5.21 -5.72 1.39
CA ALA A 40 -4.04 -5.29 2.16
C ALA A 40 -3.48 -3.96 1.63
N GLY A 41 -3.42 -3.78 0.31
CA GLY A 41 -3.03 -2.52 -0.32
C GLY A 41 -3.94 -1.35 0.07
N MET A 42 -5.26 -1.55 0.09
CA MET A 42 -6.22 -0.54 0.54
C MET A 42 -6.03 -0.18 2.03
N ILE A 43 -5.82 -1.17 2.90
CA ILE A 43 -5.60 -0.96 4.33
C ILE A 43 -4.32 -0.14 4.55
N ILE A 44 -3.21 -0.51 3.90
CA ILE A 44 -1.94 0.22 3.99
C ILE A 44 -2.11 1.65 3.45
N ASN A 45 -2.82 1.82 2.34
CA ASN A 45 -3.08 3.14 1.76
C ASN A 45 -3.93 4.00 2.71
N TYR A 46 -4.98 3.43 3.32
CA TYR A 46 -5.79 4.10 4.33
C TYR A 46 -4.98 4.50 5.58
N ILE A 47 -4.14 3.61 6.10
CA ILE A 47 -3.26 3.91 7.23
C ILE A 47 -2.28 5.02 6.85
N ASN A 48 -1.65 4.92 5.68
CA ASN A 48 -0.70 5.93 5.20
C ASN A 48 -1.40 7.29 5.00
N TYR A 49 -2.60 7.29 4.42
CA TYR A 49 -3.44 8.48 4.32
C TYR A 49 -3.73 9.06 5.71
N ARG A 50 -4.19 8.24 6.67
CA ARG A 50 -4.53 8.70 8.03
C ARG A 50 -3.32 9.25 8.78
N VAL A 51 -2.17 8.60 8.70
CA VAL A 51 -0.92 9.05 9.35
C VAL A 51 -0.38 10.32 8.67
N ASN A 52 -0.40 10.40 7.35
CA ASN A 52 0.08 11.55 6.58
C ASN A 52 -0.89 12.75 6.67
N PHE A 53 -2.20 12.51 6.77
CA PHE A 53 -3.20 13.56 7.04
C PHE A 53 -3.07 14.11 8.47
N LYS A 54 -2.83 13.25 9.47
CA LYS A 54 -2.59 13.70 10.85
C LYS A 54 -1.38 14.63 10.90
N GLY A 55 -0.28 14.26 10.22
CA GLY A 55 0.93 15.09 10.16
C GLY A 55 0.78 16.41 9.38
N LYS A 56 -0.14 16.48 8.40
CA LYS A 56 -0.38 17.72 7.62
C LYS A 56 -1.40 18.67 8.22
N PHE A 57 -2.30 18.19 9.08
CA PHE A 57 -3.22 19.07 9.80
C PHE A 57 -2.52 19.85 10.93
N ASP A 58 -1.55 19.24 11.62
CA ASP A 58 -0.71 19.96 12.58
C ASP A 58 0.14 21.05 11.89
N GLN A 59 0.62 20.79 10.67
CA GLN A 59 1.48 21.75 9.95
C GLN A 59 0.72 22.95 9.34
N LYS A 60 -0.61 22.89 9.24
CA LYS A 60 -1.43 23.97 8.64
C LYS A 60 -1.84 25.04 9.67
N ASN A 61 -1.65 24.78 10.98
CA ASN A 61 -1.99 25.72 12.05
C ASN A 61 -0.78 26.49 12.63
N GLU A 62 0.47 26.15 12.28
CA GLU A 62 1.67 26.91 12.71
C GLU A 62 2.05 28.08 11.77
N LYS A 63 1.23 28.36 10.76
CA LYS A 63 1.36 29.56 9.91
C LYS A 63 0.08 30.37 9.93
N LYS A 64 -0.28 30.92 11.08
CA LYS A 64 -1.13 32.10 11.16
C LYS A 64 -0.66 33.00 12.28
#